data_AF-A0A371IW77-F1
#
_entry.id   AF-A0A371IW77-F1
#
_cell.length_a   1.000
_cell.length_b   1.000
_cell.length_c   1.000
_cell.angle_alpha   90.00
_cell.angle_beta   90.00
_cell.angle_gamma   90.00
#
_symmetry.space_group_name_H-M   'P 1'
#
loop_
_entity.id
_entity.type
_entity.pdbx_description
1 polymer ?
#
loop_
_entity_poly.entity_id
_entity_poly.type
_entity_poly.pdbx_seq_one_letter_code
_entity_poly.pdbx_strand_id
1 'polypeptide(L)'
;MIKNIGILSGIISSMFILLYTFLYVLRDLYSICNNKKLKLIINKSLPIFTKYNTSFLLIATLSALFHIASIYNVSSIFYSGYFVLFIMFFILKITFLPSKKSTTNYNLNSFAYLLCISLIFHLVFK
;
A
#
# COMPACT_ATOMS: atom_id res chain seq x y z
N MET A 1 3.41 -27.07 0.00
CA MET A 1 4.44 -26.07 -0.34
C MET A 1 3.86 -24.79 -0.95
N ILE A 2 3.04 -24.89 -2.01
CA ILE A 2 2.40 -23.74 -2.69
C ILE A 2 1.58 -22.86 -1.72
N LYS A 3 0.79 -23.47 -0.82
CA LYS A 3 0.03 -22.74 0.21
C LYS A 3 0.91 -21.89 1.14
N ASN A 4 2.07 -22.41 1.56
CA ASN A 4 2.99 -21.68 2.45
C ASN A 4 3.63 -20.49 1.71
N ILE A 5 3.96 -20.67 0.44
CA ILE A 5 4.45 -19.60 -0.45
C ILE A 5 3.37 -18.52 -0.62
N GLY A 6 2.11 -18.94 -0.77
CA GLY A 6 0.97 -18.03 -0.80
C GLY A 6 0.83 -17.22 0.47
N ILE A 7 0.85 -17.86 1.63
CA ILE A 7 0.76 -17.15 2.92
C ILE A 7 1.92 -16.17 3.08
N LEU A 8 3.14 -16.59 2.77
CA LEU A 8 4.34 -15.74 2.86
C LEU A 8 4.24 -14.51 1.94
N SER A 9 3.83 -14.72 0.69
CA SER A 9 3.64 -13.61 -0.26
C SER A 9 2.53 -12.65 0.18
N GLY A 10 1.46 -13.14 0.83
CA GLY A 10 0.44 -12.30 1.45
C GLY A 10 0.99 -11.43 2.58
N ILE A 11 1.84 -12.01 3.45
CA ILE A 11 2.51 -11.27 4.53
C ILE A 11 3.42 -10.19 3.94
N ILE A 12 4.26 -10.54 2.96
CA ILE A 12 5.15 -9.60 2.28
C ILE A 12 4.33 -8.46 1.67
N SER A 13 3.28 -8.78 0.92
CA SER A 13 2.40 -7.77 0.31
C SER A 13 1.82 -6.82 1.36
N SER A 14 1.30 -7.37 2.46
CA SER A 14 0.73 -6.60 3.58
C SER A 14 1.75 -5.64 4.19
N MET A 15 2.99 -6.11 4.44
CA MET A 15 4.05 -5.26 5.00
C MET A 15 4.42 -4.11 4.06
N PHE A 16 4.52 -4.37 2.75
CA PHE A 16 4.86 -3.32 1.78
C PHE A 16 3.69 -2.33 1.54
N ILE A 17 2.44 -2.77 1.65
CA ILE A 17 1.28 -1.86 1.70
C ILE A 17 1.38 -0.93 2.90
N LEU A 18 1.71 -1.45 4.09
CA LEU A 18 1.89 -0.62 5.28
C LEU A 18 3.03 0.39 5.10
N LEU A 19 4.16 -0.01 4.53
CA LEU A 19 5.28 0.90 4.23
C LEU A 19 4.89 1.99 3.21
N TYR A 20 4.14 1.63 2.17
CA TYR A 20 3.62 2.57 1.18
C TYR A 20 2.70 3.61 1.83
N THR A 21 1.72 3.14 2.61
CA THR A 21 0.74 4.00 3.27
C THR A 21 1.36 4.86 4.37
N PHE A 22 2.42 4.38 5.02
CA PHE A 22 3.13 5.15 6.05
C PHE A 22 3.76 6.45 5.53
N LEU A 23 4.19 6.51 4.27
CA LEU A 23 4.67 7.78 3.68
C LEU A 23 3.60 8.86 3.73
N TYR A 24 2.37 8.50 3.37
CA TYR A 24 1.24 9.40 3.29
C TYR A 24 0.82 9.88 4.68
N VAL A 25 0.81 8.97 5.65
CA VAL A 25 0.63 9.30 7.08
C VAL A 25 1.70 10.29 7.55
N LEU A 26 2.98 10.06 7.22
CA LEU A 26 4.06 10.98 7.61
C LEU A 26 3.90 12.37 7.01
N ARG A 27 3.45 12.48 5.75
CA ARG A 27 3.19 13.77 5.09
C ARG A 27 2.08 14.55 5.80
N ASP A 28 0.99 13.88 6.14
CA ASP A 28 -0.13 14.53 6.84
C ASP A 28 0.25 14.92 8.27
N LEU A 29 0.96 14.04 8.99
CA LEU A 29 1.49 14.34 10.32
C LEU A 29 2.46 15.53 10.30
N TYR A 30 3.29 15.65 9.27
CA TYR A 30 4.20 16.79 9.11
C TYR A 30 3.42 18.10 8.94
N SER A 31 2.33 18.07 8.16
CA SER A 31 1.47 19.21 7.90
C SER A 31 0.71 19.67 9.15
N ILE A 32 0.17 18.73 9.93
CA ILE A 32 -0.75 19.03 11.04
C ILE A 32 -0.01 19.25 12.36
N CYS A 33 1.14 18.62 12.57
CA CYS A 33 1.84 18.72 13.85
C CYS A 33 2.43 20.13 14.08
N ASN A 34 2.37 20.64 15.32
CA ASN A 34 3.06 21.88 15.71
C ASN A 34 4.37 21.63 16.48
N ASN A 35 4.66 20.38 16.84
CA ASN A 35 5.86 20.02 17.60
C ASN A 35 7.11 20.00 16.70
N LYS A 36 8.03 20.94 16.95
CA LYS A 36 9.30 21.05 16.20
C LYS A 36 10.15 19.78 16.24
N LYS A 37 10.21 19.08 17.38
CA LYS A 37 11.00 17.83 17.53
C LYS A 37 10.41 16.73 16.64
N LEU A 38 9.09 16.59 16.65
CA LEU A 38 8.40 15.59 15.82
C LEU A 38 8.57 15.90 14.33
N LYS A 39 8.43 17.16 13.91
CA LYS A 39 8.71 17.58 12.53
C LYS A 39 10.12 17.23 12.08
N LEU A 40 11.11 17.42 12.95
CA LEU A 40 12.51 17.12 12.62
C LEU A 40 12.74 15.62 12.41
N ILE A 41 12.09 14.76 13.23
CA ILE A 41 12.12 13.30 13.04
C ILE A 41 11.46 12.91 11.72
N ILE A 42 10.26 13.43 11.45
CA ILE A 42 9.56 13.14 10.19
C ILE A 42 10.38 13.61 8.99
N ASN A 43 10.96 14.81 9.05
CA ASN A 43 11.75 15.36 7.94
C ASN A 43 13.02 14.53 7.65
N LYS A 44 13.57 13.83 8.66
CA LYS A 44 14.68 12.89 8.47
C LYS A 44 14.23 11.58 7.82
N SER A 45 13.03 11.09 8.11
CA SER A 45 12.53 9.82 7.55
C SER A 45 11.87 9.98 6.17
N LEU A 46 11.20 11.12 5.91
CA LEU A 46 10.44 11.40 4.69
C LEU A 46 11.22 11.16 3.39
N PRO A 47 12.51 11.52 3.26
CA PRO A 47 13.28 11.32 2.03
C PRO A 47 13.44 9.83 1.68
N ILE A 48 13.64 8.99 2.70
CA ILE A 48 13.77 7.54 2.53
C ILE A 48 12.45 6.97 2.00
N PHE A 49 11.34 7.26 2.69
CA PHE A 49 10.02 6.78 2.26
C PHE A 49 9.63 7.30 0.88
N THR A 50 9.94 8.56 0.56
CA THR A 50 9.64 9.13 -0.75
C THR A 50 10.45 8.46 -1.86
N LYS A 51 11.74 8.18 -1.64
CA LYS A 51 12.61 7.52 -2.63
C LYS A 51 12.16 6.11 -2.96
N TYR A 52 11.69 5.35 -1.96
CA TYR A 52 11.33 3.94 -2.13
C TYR A 52 9.83 3.68 -2.30
N ASN A 53 8.99 4.72 -2.26
CA ASN A 53 7.53 4.57 -2.28
C ASN A 53 7.00 3.76 -3.48
N THR A 54 7.53 4.06 -4.67
CA THR A 54 7.17 3.35 -5.90
C THR A 54 7.61 1.90 -5.86
N SER A 55 8.81 1.62 -5.33
CA SER A 55 9.30 0.26 -5.12
C SER A 55 8.42 -0.50 -4.12
N PHE A 56 7.98 0.13 -3.02
CA PHE A 56 7.06 -0.49 -2.07
C PHE A 56 5.75 -0.90 -2.75
N LEU A 57 5.17 -0.02 -3.57
CA LEU A 57 3.96 -0.33 -4.33
C LEU A 57 4.18 -1.51 -5.29
N LEU A 58 5.28 -1.50 -6.06
CA LEU A 58 5.59 -2.56 -7.02
C LEU A 58 5.78 -3.92 -6.34
N ILE A 59 6.60 -3.98 -5.28
CA ILE A 59 6.83 -5.21 -4.53
C ILE A 59 5.52 -5.72 -3.94
N ALA A 60 4.73 -4.84 -3.34
CA ALA A 60 3.42 -5.20 -2.80
C ALA A 60 2.51 -5.81 -3.87
N THR A 61 2.47 -5.23 -5.08
CA THR A 61 1.62 -5.73 -6.17
C THR A 61 2.05 -7.09 -6.69
N LEU A 62 3.35 -7.29 -6.91
CA LEU A 62 3.87 -8.58 -7.35
C LEU A 62 3.59 -9.66 -6.30
N SER A 63 3.83 -9.37 -5.02
CA SER A 63 3.53 -10.30 -3.94
C SER A 63 2.02 -10.57 -3.79
N ALA A 64 1.15 -9.57 -3.99
CA ALA A 64 -0.30 -9.76 -3.98
C ALA A 64 -0.76 -10.68 -5.11
N LEU A 65 -0.21 -10.52 -6.32
CA LEU A 65 -0.51 -11.41 -7.45
C LEU A 65 -0.12 -12.86 -7.15
N PHE A 66 1.09 -13.08 -6.61
CA PHE A 66 1.53 -14.41 -6.20
C PHE A 66 0.65 -15.00 -5.09
N HIS A 67 0.25 -14.19 -4.11
CA HIS A 67 -0.64 -14.60 -3.03
C HIS A 67 -1.98 -15.10 -3.57
N ILE A 68 -2.64 -14.30 -4.41
CA ILE A 68 -3.94 -14.64 -4.98
C ILE A 68 -3.83 -15.86 -5.89
N ALA A 69 -2.81 -15.93 -6.75
CA ALA A 69 -2.62 -17.05 -7.67
C ALA A 69 -2.39 -18.39 -6.94
N SER A 70 -1.66 -18.37 -5.83
CA SER A 70 -1.30 -19.59 -5.07
C SER A 70 -2.41 -20.06 -4.12
N ILE A 71 -3.29 -19.16 -3.68
CA ILE A 71 -4.42 -19.47 -2.79
C ILE A 71 -5.72 -19.65 -3.59
N TYR A 72 -5.69 -19.44 -4.92
CA TYR A 72 -6.85 -19.50 -5.81
C TYR A 72 -7.73 -20.77 -5.67
N ASN A 73 -7.13 -21.91 -5.39
CA ASN A 73 -7.85 -23.18 -5.28
C ASN A 73 -8.15 -23.60 -3.82
N VAL A 74 -7.82 -22.77 -2.83
CA VAL A 74 -7.71 -23.21 -1.42
C VAL A 74 -8.67 -22.47 -0.47
N SER A 75 -9.14 -21.27 -0.80
CA SER A 75 -10.05 -20.52 0.08
C SER A 75 -11.00 -19.59 -0.68
N SER A 76 -12.16 -19.29 -0.11
CA SER A 76 -13.15 -18.33 -0.63
C SER A 76 -12.77 -16.86 -0.44
N ILE A 77 -11.53 -16.56 -0.04
CA ILE A 77 -10.96 -15.24 0.34
C ILE A 77 -10.94 -14.23 -0.84
N PHE A 78 -11.48 -14.62 -1.99
CA PHE A 78 -11.40 -13.90 -3.25
C PHE A 78 -11.90 -12.46 -3.19
N TYR A 79 -13.07 -12.21 -2.60
CA TYR A 79 -13.72 -10.91 -2.75
C TYR A 79 -12.92 -9.76 -2.14
N SER A 80 -12.36 -9.94 -0.93
CA SER A 80 -11.58 -8.90 -0.27
C SER A 80 -10.16 -8.78 -0.82
N GLY A 81 -9.51 -9.91 -1.18
CA GLY A 81 -8.17 -9.91 -1.77
C GLY A 81 -8.13 -9.25 -3.16
N TYR A 82 -9.12 -9.55 -4.02
CA TYR A 82 -9.25 -8.90 -5.33
C TYR A 82 -9.53 -7.40 -5.20
N PHE A 83 -10.27 -6.99 -4.16
CA PHE A 83 -10.52 -5.57 -3.92
C PHE A 83 -9.24 -4.81 -3.56
N VAL A 84 -8.39 -5.37 -2.69
CA VAL A 84 -7.05 -4.81 -2.40
C VAL A 84 -6.26 -4.67 -3.69
N LEU A 85 -6.19 -5.74 -4.50
CA LEU A 85 -5.46 -5.74 -5.78
C LEU A 85 -5.99 -4.68 -6.76
N PHE A 86 -7.32 -4.51 -6.83
CA PHE A 86 -7.97 -3.51 -7.67
C PHE A 86 -7.55 -2.09 -7.30
N ILE A 87 -7.54 -1.77 -6.00
CA ILE A 87 -7.08 -0.46 -5.50
C ILE A 87 -5.61 -0.25 -5.88
N MET A 88 -4.77 -1.27 -5.71
CA MET A 88 -3.35 -1.16 -6.07
C MET A 88 -3.13 -0.90 -7.56
N PHE A 89 -3.89 -1.56 -8.45
CA PHE A 89 -3.83 -1.27 -9.88
C PHE A 89 -4.29 0.15 -10.21
N PHE A 90 -5.29 0.66 -9.50
CA PHE A 90 -5.73 2.04 -9.66
C PHE A 90 -4.62 3.03 -9.27
N ILE A 91 -3.93 2.77 -8.14
CA ILE A 91 -2.78 3.55 -7.70
C ILE A 91 -1.64 3.47 -8.72
N LEU A 92 -1.31 2.29 -9.24
CA LEU A 92 -0.29 2.12 -10.28
C LEU A 92 -0.63 2.93 -11.53
N LYS A 93 -1.88 2.88 -12.01
CA LYS A 93 -2.34 3.68 -13.14
C LYS A 93 -2.11 5.17 -12.89
N ILE A 94 -2.51 5.69 -11.73
CA ILE A 94 -2.32 7.12 -11.41
C ILE A 94 -0.84 7.48 -11.33
N THR A 95 -0.02 6.60 -10.76
CA THR A 95 1.41 6.83 -10.52
C THR A 95 2.20 6.87 -11.84
N PHE A 96 1.93 5.94 -12.76
CA PHE A 96 2.69 5.80 -14.01
C PHE A 96 2.05 6.44 -15.23
N LEU A 97 0.72 6.61 -15.24
CA LEU A 97 -0.06 7.19 -16.34
C LEU A 97 -0.94 8.35 -15.85
N PRO A 98 -0.37 9.43 -15.29
CA PRO A 98 -1.14 10.55 -14.78
C PRO A 98 -1.79 11.34 -15.92
N SER A 99 -3.12 11.53 -15.87
CA SER A 99 -3.86 12.31 -16.87
C SER A 99 -3.71 13.83 -16.70
N LYS A 100 -3.44 14.33 -15.48
CA LYS A 100 -3.18 15.75 -15.15
C LYS A 100 -2.24 15.85 -13.94
N LYS A 101 -1.24 16.75 -13.97
CA LYS A 101 -0.16 16.84 -12.95
C LYS A 101 -0.57 17.36 -11.57
N SER A 102 -1.62 18.17 -11.43
CA SER A 102 -1.91 18.90 -10.17
C SER A 102 -2.74 18.14 -9.14
N THR A 103 -3.57 17.15 -9.56
CA THR A 103 -4.46 16.40 -8.67
C THR A 103 -3.88 15.07 -8.18
N THR A 104 -2.69 14.69 -8.65
CA THR A 104 -2.08 13.38 -8.41
C THR A 104 -1.78 13.14 -6.93
N ASN A 105 -1.18 14.10 -6.23
CA ASN A 105 -0.78 13.92 -4.83
C ASN A 105 -1.97 13.75 -3.88
N TYR A 106 -3.03 14.54 -4.04
CA TYR A 106 -4.23 14.43 -3.20
C TYR A 106 -4.96 13.09 -3.42
N ASN A 107 -5.10 12.70 -4.69
CA ASN A 107 -5.70 11.42 -5.05
C ASN A 107 -4.88 10.25 -4.49
N LEU A 108 -3.56 10.28 -4.63
CA LEU A 108 -2.68 9.24 -4.08
C LEU A 108 -2.78 9.13 -2.55
N ASN A 109 -2.93 10.25 -1.84
CA ASN A 109 -3.13 10.25 -0.40
C ASN A 109 -4.43 9.51 -0.02
N SER A 110 -5.53 9.88 -0.66
CA SER A 110 -6.84 9.25 -0.45
C SER A 110 -6.82 7.75 -0.77
N PHE A 111 -6.18 7.36 -1.89
CA PHE A 111 -6.06 5.95 -2.26
C PHE A 111 -5.13 5.16 -1.35
N ALA A 112 -4.09 5.77 -0.76
CA ALA A 112 -3.24 5.10 0.22
C ALA A 112 -4.05 4.74 1.48
N TYR A 113 -4.87 5.65 2.01
CA TYR A 113 -5.74 5.34 3.14
C TYR A 113 -6.77 4.26 2.80
N LEU A 114 -7.39 4.36 1.63
CA LEU A 114 -8.35 3.37 1.15
C LEU A 114 -7.71 1.99 0.98
N LEU A 115 -6.45 1.94 0.50
CA LEU A 115 -5.67 0.72 0.42
C LEU A 115 -5.40 0.13 1.81
N CYS A 116 -5.03 0.96 2.79
CA CYS A 116 -4.82 0.52 4.18
C CYS A 116 -6.11 -0.07 4.78
N ILE A 117 -7.24 0.62 4.62
CA ILE A 117 -8.56 0.17 5.10
C ILE A 117 -8.93 -1.17 4.44
N SER A 118 -8.75 -1.28 3.13
CA SER A 118 -9.04 -2.52 2.39
C SER A 118 -8.19 -3.70 2.88
N LEU A 119 -6.91 -3.44 3.21
CA LEU A 119 -6.02 -4.44 3.78
C LEU A 119 -6.48 -4.88 5.17
N ILE A 120 -6.86 -3.94 6.04
CA ILE A 120 -7.38 -4.26 7.38
C ILE A 120 -8.63 -5.13 7.27
N PHE A 121 -9.56 -4.77 6.38
CA PHE A 121 -10.76 -5.57 6.12
C PHE A 121 -10.40 -6.98 5.66
N HIS A 122 -9.46 -7.12 4.73
CA HIS A 122 -9.00 -8.43 4.25
C HIS A 122 -8.34 -9.28 5.35
N LEU A 123 -7.59 -8.66 6.27
CA LEU A 123 -6.94 -9.37 7.36
C LEU A 123 -7.93 -9.84 8.44
N VAL A 124 -8.98 -9.06 8.71
CA VAL A 124 -9.99 -9.34 9.75
C VAL A 124 -11.05 -10.32 9.24
N PHE A 125 -11.53 -10.15 8.01
CA PHE A 125 -12.63 -10.93 7.42
C PHE A 125 -12.12 -12.01 6.46
N LYS A 126 -11.03 -12.69 6.83
CA LYS A 126 -10.51 -13.87 6.11
C LYS A 126 -11.59 -14.93 5.92
#